data_AF-A0A6G7CM33-F1
#
_entry.id   AF-A0A6G7CM33-F1
#
_cell.length_a   1.000
_cell.length_b   1.000
_cell.length_c   1.000
_cell.angle_alpha   90.00
_cell.angle_beta   90.00
_cell.angle_gamma   90.00
#
_symmetry.space_group_name_H-M   'P 1'
#
loop_
_entity.id
_entity.type
_entity.pdbx_description
1 polymer ?
#
loop_
_entity_poly.entity_id
_entity_poly.type
_entity_poly.pdbx_seq_one_letter_code
_entity_poly.pdbx_strand_id
1 'polypeptide(L)'
;MQMTTQAKFVRDGSQVVNVATAATLTCNDKFILLLDKKGKKVLYREGEGIAALFSDFKKVVKPDEEYGLVLDDGGFIDLRSVSTVFTSPKTGNLVVLSHDERALYVFPKSTYKDIDGLSESLLDVLVNVGPKKKISKIDWDAYKG
;
A
#
# COMPACT_ATOMS: atom_id res chain seq x y z
N MET A 1 -20.81 -0.47 -15.64
CA MET A 1 -21.49 -0.58 -14.34
C MET A 1 -20.78 0.35 -13.38
N GLN A 2 -21.49 1.30 -12.76
CA GLN A 2 -20.92 2.21 -11.79
C GLN A 2 -20.72 1.42 -10.49
N MET A 3 -19.48 1.07 -10.13
CA MET A 3 -19.21 0.49 -8.82
C MET A 3 -19.50 1.57 -7.78
N THR A 4 -20.65 1.50 -7.12
CA THR A 4 -20.93 2.32 -5.95
C THR A 4 -19.98 1.86 -4.85
N THR A 5 -18.93 2.64 -4.59
CA THR A 5 -18.05 2.43 -3.44
C THR A 5 -18.90 2.52 -2.18
N GLN A 6 -19.13 1.37 -1.51
CA GLN A 6 -19.92 1.33 -0.29
C GLN A 6 -19.17 2.10 0.80
N ALA A 7 -19.77 3.18 1.29
CA ALA A 7 -19.17 3.97 2.36
C ALA A 7 -18.99 3.10 3.62
N LYS A 8 -17.85 3.24 4.28
CA LYS A 8 -17.56 2.59 5.58
C LYS A 8 -16.98 3.65 6.49
N PHE A 9 -17.73 4.01 7.53
CA PHE A 9 -17.31 5.02 8.48
C PHE A 9 -16.72 4.36 9.73
N VAL A 10 -15.58 4.86 10.18
CA VAL A 10 -14.88 4.38 11.37
C VAL A 10 -14.60 5.56 12.28
N ARG A 11 -14.73 5.38 13.58
CA ARG A 11 -14.38 6.40 14.56
C ARG A 11 -12.86 6.44 14.74
N ASP A 12 -12.26 7.61 14.52
CA ASP A 12 -10.88 7.95 14.82
C ASP A 12 -10.74 8.98 15.95
N GLY A 13 -10.75 8.48 17.20
CA GLY A 13 -10.77 9.33 18.38
C GLY A 13 -12.07 10.13 18.46
N SER A 14 -11.96 11.45 18.32
CA SER A 14 -13.11 12.37 18.23
C SER A 14 -13.66 12.54 16.80
N GLN A 15 -12.97 12.00 15.78
CA GLN A 15 -13.35 12.15 14.39
C GLN A 15 -14.08 10.90 13.87
N VAL A 16 -14.86 11.05 12.81
CA VAL A 16 -15.43 9.94 12.04
C VAL A 16 -14.90 10.05 10.62
N VAL A 17 -14.24 9.00 10.13
CA VAL A 17 -13.60 8.98 8.81
C VAL A 17 -14.28 7.97 7.91
N ASN A 18 -14.46 8.30 6.64
CA ASN A 18 -14.92 7.34 5.62
C ASN A 18 -13.69 6.65 5.03
N VAL A 19 -13.47 5.38 5.36
CA VAL A 19 -12.29 4.64 4.87
C VAL A 19 -12.35 4.33 3.37
N ALA A 20 -13.55 4.38 2.77
CA ALA A 20 -13.75 4.14 1.34
C ALA A 20 -13.13 5.23 0.45
N THR A 21 -12.70 6.36 1.01
CA THR A 21 -11.99 7.42 0.27
C THR A 21 -10.48 7.19 0.17
N ALA A 22 -9.96 6.17 0.85
CA ALA A 22 -8.54 5.84 0.80
C ALA A 22 -8.16 5.30 -0.58
N ALA A 23 -6.96 5.69 -1.03
CA ALA A 23 -6.32 5.24 -2.26
C ALA A 23 -5.10 4.35 -1.98
N THR A 24 -4.61 4.34 -0.75
CA THR A 24 -3.60 3.40 -0.25
C THR A 24 -4.14 2.69 0.98
N LEU A 25 -3.95 1.38 1.07
CA LEU A 25 -4.28 0.52 2.20
C LEU A 25 -3.12 -0.44 2.43
N THR A 26 -2.33 -0.19 3.47
CA THR A 26 -1.21 -1.06 3.84
C THR A 26 -1.33 -1.55 5.28
N CYS A 27 -0.76 -2.72 5.53
CA CYS A 27 -0.76 -3.36 6.84
C CYS A 27 0.62 -3.96 7.11
N ASN A 28 0.97 -4.03 8.38
CA ASN A 28 1.96 -4.98 8.88
C ASN A 28 1.44 -5.59 10.19
N ASP A 29 2.29 -6.33 10.90
CA ASP A 29 1.90 -7.03 12.13
C ASP A 29 1.46 -6.08 13.26
N LYS A 30 1.76 -4.79 13.17
CA LYS A 30 1.53 -3.81 14.24
C LYS A 30 0.44 -2.79 13.90
N PHE A 31 0.32 -2.41 12.64
CA PHE A 31 -0.56 -1.32 12.24
C PHE A 31 -1.18 -1.48 10.85
N ILE A 32 -2.24 -0.71 10.62
CA ILE A 32 -2.84 -0.42 9.32
C ILE A 32 -2.68 1.08 9.04
N LEU A 33 -2.33 1.40 7.81
CA LEU A 33 -2.26 2.76 7.28
C LEU A 33 -3.18 2.92 6.08
N LEU A 34 -4.07 3.91 6.14
CA LEU A 34 -4.89 4.35 5.01
C LEU A 34 -4.51 5.78 4.65
N LEU A 35 -4.24 6.02 3.36
CA LEU A 35 -3.99 7.35 2.82
C LEU A 35 -4.96 7.68 1.69
N ASP A 36 -5.29 8.95 1.52
CA ASP A 36 -6.04 9.45 0.37
C ASP A 36 -5.14 9.57 -0.88
N LYS A 37 -5.73 10.00 -2.00
CA LYS A 37 -5.01 10.20 -3.29
C LYS A 37 -3.89 11.26 -3.22
N LYS A 38 -3.86 12.10 -2.18
CA LYS A 38 -2.82 13.10 -1.94
C LYS A 38 -1.74 12.60 -0.99
N GLY A 39 -1.79 11.32 -0.59
CA GLY A 39 -0.89 10.75 0.42
C GLY A 39 -1.21 11.20 1.84
N LYS A 40 -2.34 11.89 2.08
CA LYS A 40 -2.70 12.33 3.44
C LYS A 40 -3.34 11.20 4.21
N LYS A 41 -3.03 11.13 5.50
CA LYS A 41 -3.58 10.12 6.42
C LYS A 41 -5.12 10.22 6.46
N VAL A 42 -5.78 9.13 6.07
CA VAL A 42 -7.20 8.88 6.33
C VAL A 42 -7.37 8.19 7.68
N LEU A 43 -6.57 7.16 7.94
CA LEU A 43 -6.61 6.41 9.20
C LEU A 43 -5.24 5.80 9.49
N TYR A 44 -4.85 5.82 10.76
CA TYR A 44 -3.78 4.99 11.31
C TYR A 44 -4.35 4.24 12.51
N ARG A 45 -4.12 2.93 12.55
CA ARG A 45 -4.58 2.06 13.63
C ARG A 45 -3.46 1.11 13.98
N GLU A 46 -3.17 0.97 15.26
CA GLU A 46 -2.26 -0.01 15.82
C GLU A 46 -2.94 -0.76 16.97
N GLY A 47 -2.44 -1.95 17.29
CA GLY A 47 -2.92 -2.75 18.41
C GLY A 47 -3.54 -4.08 18.01
N GLU A 48 -4.35 -4.65 18.91
CA GLU A 48 -4.98 -5.96 18.69
C GLU A 48 -6.08 -5.89 17.63
N GLY A 49 -6.30 -7.00 16.92
CA GLY A 49 -7.37 -7.12 15.92
C GLY A 49 -7.07 -6.46 14.56
N ILE A 50 -5.84 -5.98 14.33
CA ILE A 50 -5.42 -5.36 13.07
C ILE A 50 -5.65 -6.28 11.86
N ALA A 51 -5.31 -7.56 11.94
CA ALA A 51 -5.54 -8.48 10.82
C ALA A 51 -7.03 -8.59 10.41
N ALA A 52 -7.92 -8.64 11.41
CA ALA A 52 -9.37 -8.67 11.17
C ALA A 52 -9.85 -7.36 10.54
N LEU A 53 -9.39 -6.22 11.07
CA LEU A 53 -9.73 -4.89 10.55
C LEU A 53 -9.23 -4.69 9.11
N PHE A 54 -8.02 -5.16 8.80
CA PHE A 54 -7.44 -5.10 7.46
C PHE A 54 -8.27 -5.91 6.45
N SER A 55 -8.63 -7.15 6.80
CA SER A 55 -9.54 -7.99 6.00
C SER A 55 -10.85 -7.29 5.71
N ASP A 56 -11.37 -6.58 6.71
CA ASP A 56 -12.60 -5.81 6.64
C ASP A 56 -12.52 -4.54 5.78
N PHE A 57 -11.34 -3.94 5.68
CA PHE A 57 -11.10 -2.79 4.82
C PHE A 57 -10.88 -3.21 3.36
N LYS A 58 -10.20 -4.34 3.10
CA LYS A 58 -10.05 -4.88 1.73
C LYS A 58 -11.38 -5.13 1.01
N LYS A 59 -12.46 -5.37 1.76
CA LYS A 59 -13.81 -5.54 1.22
C LYS A 59 -14.36 -4.26 0.61
N VAL A 60 -14.04 -3.09 1.17
CA VAL A 60 -14.66 -1.81 0.81
C VAL A 60 -13.72 -0.81 0.14
N VAL A 61 -12.43 -0.82 0.47
CA VAL A 61 -11.42 0.04 -0.15
C VAL A 61 -10.84 -0.70 -1.35
N LYS A 62 -10.85 -0.06 -2.52
CA LYS A 62 -10.42 -0.68 -3.78
C LYS A 62 -9.24 0.10 -4.37
N PRO A 63 -8.25 -0.61 -4.95
CA PRO A 63 -7.18 0.04 -5.67
C PRO A 63 -7.73 0.79 -6.88
N ASP A 64 -7.07 1.90 -7.22
CA ASP A 64 -7.30 2.59 -8.48
C ASP A 64 -6.83 1.70 -9.64
N GLU A 65 -7.62 1.56 -10.71
CA GLU A 65 -7.32 0.65 -11.82
C GLU A 65 -6.04 1.04 -12.58
N GLU A 66 -5.70 2.34 -12.60
CA GLU A 66 -4.54 2.86 -13.32
C GLU A 66 -3.32 3.09 -12.41
N TYR A 67 -3.55 3.33 -11.12
CA TYR A 67 -2.50 3.78 -10.19
C TYR A 67 -2.30 2.85 -8.98
N GLY A 68 -3.12 1.82 -8.78
CA GLY A 68 -3.03 0.91 -7.64
C GLY A 68 -2.08 -0.26 -7.86
N LEU A 69 -0.96 -0.28 -7.14
CA LEU A 69 -0.12 -1.47 -7.00
C LEU A 69 -0.67 -2.37 -5.90
N VAL A 70 -1.16 -3.56 -6.26
CA VAL A 70 -1.69 -4.56 -5.31
C VAL A 70 -0.56 -5.39 -4.71
N LEU A 71 -0.42 -5.34 -3.39
CA LEU A 71 0.57 -6.07 -2.60
C LEU A 71 0.19 -7.54 -2.40
N ASP A 72 1.16 -8.34 -1.97
CA ASP A 72 1.00 -9.78 -1.71
C ASP A 72 -0.09 -10.11 -0.68
N ASP A 73 -0.25 -9.26 0.34
CA ASP A 73 -1.27 -9.39 1.39
C ASP A 73 -2.68 -8.93 0.95
N GLY A 74 -2.81 -8.47 -0.30
CA GLY A 74 -4.03 -7.89 -0.87
C GLY A 74 -4.29 -6.44 -0.47
N GLY A 75 -3.37 -5.80 0.25
CA GLY A 75 -3.28 -4.35 0.37
C GLY A 75 -2.85 -3.71 -0.95
N PHE A 76 -2.74 -2.39 -0.98
CA PHE A 76 -2.32 -1.69 -2.18
C PHE A 76 -1.78 -0.29 -1.89
N ILE A 77 -0.97 0.21 -2.82
CA ILE A 77 -0.37 1.54 -2.80
C ILE A 77 -0.83 2.32 -4.02
N ASP A 78 -1.30 3.56 -3.84
CA ASP A 78 -1.47 4.50 -4.94
C ASP A 78 -0.09 4.99 -5.37
N LEU A 79 0.37 4.56 -6.55
CA LEU A 79 1.70 4.85 -7.06
C LEU A 79 1.95 6.36 -7.26
N ARG A 80 0.91 7.19 -7.38
CA ARG A 80 1.07 8.66 -7.44
C ARG A 80 1.60 9.23 -6.14
N SER A 81 1.39 8.53 -5.03
CA SER A 81 1.87 8.95 -3.72
C SER A 81 3.33 8.58 -3.47
N VAL A 82 3.93 7.69 -4.29
CA VAL A 82 5.30 7.21 -4.13
C VAL A 82 6.28 8.29 -4.62
N SER A 83 7.29 8.57 -3.81
CA SER A 83 8.40 9.47 -4.16
C SER A 83 9.68 8.70 -4.45
N THR A 84 10.02 7.74 -3.59
CA THR A 84 11.30 7.03 -3.60
C THR A 84 11.12 5.59 -3.15
N VAL A 85 11.87 4.70 -3.79
CA VAL A 85 12.09 3.32 -3.37
C VAL A 85 13.59 3.15 -3.13
N PHE A 86 13.97 2.62 -1.96
CA PHE A 86 15.38 2.41 -1.63
C PHE A 86 15.58 1.23 -0.68
N THR A 87 16.74 0.60 -0.76
CA THR A 87 17.17 -0.42 0.19
C THR A 87 17.81 0.24 1.41
N SER A 88 17.25 0.00 2.59
CA SER A 88 17.80 0.49 3.86
C SER A 88 19.18 -0.13 4.10
N PRO A 89 20.26 0.67 4.22
CA PRO A 89 21.60 0.11 4.47
C PRO A 89 21.72 -0.51 5.86
N LYS A 90 20.80 -0.19 6.78
CA LYS A 90 20.81 -0.71 8.16
C LYS A 90 20.16 -2.07 8.28
N THR A 91 19.06 -2.29 7.56
CA THR A 91 18.23 -3.50 7.70
C THR A 91 18.23 -4.38 6.46
N GLY A 92 18.65 -3.85 5.31
CA GLY A 92 18.51 -4.49 4.01
C GLY A 92 17.08 -4.57 3.50
N ASN A 93 16.11 -3.95 4.19
CA ASN A 93 14.72 -3.92 3.73
C ASN A 93 14.56 -2.96 2.57
N LEU A 94 13.67 -3.29 1.64
CA LEU A 94 13.23 -2.33 0.63
C LEU A 94 12.13 -1.46 1.22
N VAL A 95 12.28 -0.14 1.11
CA VAL A 95 11.39 0.85 1.70
C VAL A 95 10.77 1.67 0.59
N VAL A 96 9.44 1.78 0.61
CA VAL A 96 8.68 2.66 -0.28
C VAL A 96 8.23 3.88 0.51
N LEU A 97 8.64 5.07 0.09
CA LEU A 97 8.29 6.34 0.73
C LEU A 97 7.29 7.14 -0.08
N SER A 98 6.51 7.94 0.64
CA SER A 98 5.66 8.98 0.06
C SER A 98 6.41 10.28 -0.20
N HIS A 99 5.81 11.23 -0.92
CA HIS A 99 6.32 12.60 -1.07
C HIS A 99 6.57 13.33 0.26
N ASP A 100 5.81 13.02 1.32
CA ASP A 100 6.01 13.56 2.68
C ASP A 100 7.00 12.74 3.54
N GLU A 101 7.87 11.95 2.90
CA GLU A 101 8.88 11.07 3.53
C GLU A 101 8.33 10.00 4.49
N ARG A 102 7.01 9.74 4.46
CA ARG A 102 6.38 8.66 5.23
C ARG A 102 6.57 7.32 4.55
N ALA A 103 6.87 6.28 5.33
CA ALA A 103 6.89 4.91 4.81
C ALA A 103 5.47 4.46 4.43
N LEU A 104 5.28 4.15 3.16
CA LEU A 104 4.05 3.56 2.62
C LEU A 104 4.03 2.06 2.88
N TYR A 105 5.16 1.39 2.64
CA TYR A 105 5.36 -0.02 2.88
C TYR A 105 6.85 -0.36 3.05
N VAL A 106 7.11 -1.44 3.77
CA VAL A 106 8.46 -1.98 3.96
C VAL A 106 8.43 -3.45 3.59
N PHE A 107 9.20 -3.84 2.57
CA PHE A 107 9.39 -5.24 2.22
C PHE A 107 10.56 -5.79 3.06
N PRO A 108 10.30 -6.70 4.02
CA PRO A 108 11.32 -7.19 4.93
C PRO A 108 12.29 -8.13 4.21
N LYS A 109 13.60 -7.96 4.40
CA LYS A 109 14.62 -8.89 3.89
C LYS A 109 14.49 -10.31 4.46
N SER A 110 13.83 -10.44 5.63
CA SER A 110 13.50 -11.73 6.21
C SER A 110 12.54 -12.54 5.34
N THR A 111 11.65 -11.86 4.60
CA THR A 111 10.60 -12.45 3.76
C THR A 111 10.99 -12.46 2.29
N TYR A 112 11.57 -11.37 1.80
CA TYR A 112 12.01 -11.20 0.42
C TYR A 112 13.54 -11.29 0.37
N LYS A 113 14.06 -12.39 -0.17
CA LYS A 113 15.51 -12.65 -0.22
C LYS A 113 16.17 -11.93 -1.38
N ASP A 114 15.48 -11.83 -2.51
CA ASP A 114 15.94 -11.08 -3.68
C ASP A 114 15.39 -9.65 -3.64
N ILE A 115 15.99 -8.82 -2.78
CA ILE A 115 15.61 -7.41 -2.62
C ILE A 115 15.95 -6.58 -3.86
N ASP A 116 17.05 -6.90 -4.55
CA ASP A 116 17.51 -6.14 -5.71
C ASP A 116 16.57 -6.39 -6.90
N GLY A 117 16.23 -7.65 -7.19
CA GLY A 117 15.26 -7.99 -8.23
C GLY A 117 13.86 -7.44 -7.94
N LEU A 118 13.44 -7.43 -6.67
CA LEU A 118 12.18 -6.82 -6.27
C LEU A 118 12.21 -5.29 -6.47
N SER A 119 13.32 -4.64 -6.14
CA SER A 119 13.53 -3.20 -6.36
C SER A 119 13.45 -2.85 -7.84
N GLU A 120 14.13 -3.59 -8.71
CA GLU A 120 14.06 -3.39 -10.17
C GLU A 120 12.63 -3.53 -10.69
N SER A 121 11.92 -4.56 -10.23
CA SER A 121 10.53 -4.81 -10.67
C SER A 121 9.56 -3.73 -10.21
N LEU A 122 9.77 -3.16 -9.01
CA LEU A 122 9.00 -2.02 -8.53
C LEU A 122 9.31 -0.73 -9.30
N LEU A 123 10.59 -0.50 -9.64
CA LEU A 123 11.00 0.64 -10.45
C LEU A 123 10.40 0.56 -11.86
N ASP A 124 10.38 -0.63 -12.47
CA ASP A 124 9.73 -0.85 -13.77
C ASP A 124 8.23 -0.54 -13.71
N VAL A 125 7.54 -0.92 -12.63
CA VAL A 125 6.13 -0.54 -12.41
C VAL A 125 5.98 0.98 -12.30
N LEU A 126 6.85 1.65 -11.54
CA LEU A 126 6.80 3.10 -11.35
C LEU A 126 7.07 3.88 -12.63
N VAL A 127 8.02 3.46 -13.46
CA VAL A 127 8.34 4.11 -14.74
C VAL A 127 7.20 3.92 -15.75
N ASN A 128 6.48 2.80 -15.67
CA ASN A 128 5.40 2.48 -16.60
C ASN A 128 4.02 2.93 -16.13
N VAL A 129 3.88 3.54 -14.95
CA VAL A 129 2.58 4.04 -14.46
C VAL A 129 2.11 5.23 -15.31
N GLY A 130 0.82 5.27 -15.65
CA GLY A 130 0.24 6.39 -16.36
C GLY A 130 -1.18 6.14 -16.86
N PRO A 131 -1.86 7.19 -17.35
CA PRO A 131 -3.22 7.07 -17.85
C PRO A 131 -3.33 5.98 -18.93
N LYS A 132 -4.34 5.11 -18.83
CA LYS A 132 -4.59 3.99 -19.76
C LYS A 132 -3.50 2.90 -19.82
N LYS A 133 -2.48 2.94 -18.94
CA LYS A 133 -1.51 1.84 -18.81
C LYS A 133 -1.94 0.93 -17.67
N LYS A 134 -2.07 -0.36 -17.96
CA LYS A 134 -2.32 -1.36 -16.93
C LYS A 134 -1.03 -1.57 -16.13
N ILE A 135 -1.10 -1.42 -14.81
CA ILE A 135 0.02 -1.75 -13.93
C ILE A 135 0.35 -3.24 -14.08
N SER A 136 1.61 -3.54 -14.37
CA SER A 136 2.11 -4.91 -14.39
C SER A 136 1.97 -5.55 -13.02
N LYS A 137 1.44 -6.77 -12.99
CA LYS A 137 1.38 -7.56 -11.75
C LYS A 137 2.79 -8.01 -11.40
N ILE A 138 3.22 -7.76 -10.17
CA ILE A 138 4.46 -8.32 -9.62
C ILE A 138 4.15 -9.74 -9.11
N ASP A 139 4.98 -10.72 -9.51
CA ASP A 139 4.95 -12.07 -8.95
C ASP A 139 5.75 -12.09 -7.65
N TRP A 140 5.09 -11.77 -6.54
CA TRP A 140 5.74 -11.61 -5.24
C TRP A 140 6.51 -12.85 -4.79
N ASP A 141 6.05 -14.05 -5.15
CA ASP A 141 6.67 -15.31 -4.76
C ASP A 141 8.04 -15.51 -5.40
N ALA A 142 8.31 -14.91 -6.57
CA ALA A 142 9.60 -14.98 -7.24
C ALA A 142 10.76 -14.36 -6.43
N TYR A 143 10.46 -13.48 -5.47
CA TYR A 143 11.45 -12.78 -4.65
C TYR A 143 11.52 -13.29 -3.21
N LYS A 144 10.62 -14.21 -2.83
CA LYS A 144 10.57 -14.81 -1.48
C LYS A 144 11.56 -15.96 -1.35
N GLY A 145 11.93 -16.32 -0.13
CA GLY A 145 12.78 -17.48 0.18
C GLY A 145 13.05 -17.70 1.66
#